data_AF-A0A1N7SP31-F1
#
_entry.id   AF-A0A1N7SP31-F1
#
_cell.length_a   1.000
_cell.length_b   1.000
_cell.length_c   1.000
_cell.angle_alpha   90.00
_cell.angle_beta   90.00
_cell.angle_gamma   90.00
#
_symmetry.space_group_name_H-M   'P 1'
#
loop_
_entity.id
_entity.type
_entity.pdbx_description
1 polymer ?
#
loop_
_entity_poly.entity_id
_entity_poly.type
_entity_poly.pdbx_seq_one_letter_code
_entity_poly.pdbx_strand_id
1 'polypeptide(L)' 'MHKHDEGMRSHYLTVQFSIVDAPAPDELVIALGASIGGRPHHRIGDRYQDLKELESNEA' A
#
# COMPACT_ATOMS: atom_id res chain seq x y z
N MET A 1 0.87 -2.41 -0.08
CA MET A 1 -0.23 -3.40 -0.09
C MET A 1 -0.08 -4.28 1.13
N HIS A 2 -1.16 -4.71 1.79
CA HIS A 2 -1.04 -5.68 2.89
C HIS A 2 -0.81 -7.07 2.31
N LYS A 3 0.18 -7.79 2.86
CA LYS A 3 0.68 -9.03 2.28
C LYS A 3 -0.33 -10.19 2.34
N HIS A 4 -1.17 -10.20 3.37
CA HIS A 4 -2.07 -11.32 3.66
C HIS A 4 -3.55 -10.99 3.49
N ASP A 5 -3.89 -9.73 3.18
CA ASP A 5 -5.27 -9.27 3.08
C ASP A 5 -5.33 -8.08 2.10
N GLU A 6 -5.81 -8.35 0.90
CA GLU A 6 -5.88 -7.33 -0.15
C GLU A 6 -6.99 -6.29 0.07
N GLY A 7 -7.95 -6.56 0.96
CA GLY A 7 -9.06 -5.68 1.32
C GLY A 7 -8.65 -4.49 2.19
N MET A 8 -7.54 -4.62 2.92
CA MET A 8 -7.06 -3.58 3.86
C MET A 8 -6.42 -2.37 3.16
N ARG A 9 -7.20 -1.29 3.03
CA ARG A 9 -6.74 -0.03 2.40
C ARG A 9 -5.76 0.80 3.24
N SER A 10 -5.60 0.48 4.52
CA SER A 10 -4.63 1.14 5.41
C SER A 10 -3.17 0.90 5.00
N HIS A 11 -2.90 -0.13 4.19
CA HIS A 11 -1.55 -0.59 3.84
C HIS A 11 -1.12 -0.25 2.40
N TYR A 12 -1.88 0.59 1.70
CA TYR A 12 -1.34 1.28 0.52
C TYR A 12 -0.38 2.37 1.01
N LEU A 13 0.91 2.07 0.90
CA LEU A 13 2.04 2.85 1.37
C LEU A 13 3.00 3.04 0.20
N THR A 14 3.68 4.19 0.21
CA THR A 14 4.74 4.52 -0.74
C THR A 14 5.95 4.96 0.05
N VAL A 15 7.13 4.48 -0.34
CA VAL A 15 8.42 4.96 0.16
C VAL A 15 9.24 5.39 -1.04
N GLN A 16 9.78 6.59 -0.97
CA GLN A 16 10.75 7.08 -1.94
C GLN A 16 12.15 6.75 -1.43
N PHE A 17 13.00 6.25 -2.30
CA PHE A 17 14.41 6.07 -2.03
C PHE A 17 15.22 6.61 -3.20
N SER A 18 16.45 7.03 -2.92
CA SER A 18 17.42 7.41 -3.93
C SER A 18 18.80 6.97 -3.47
N ILE A 19 19.64 6.65 -4.43
CA ILE A 19 21.07 6.44 -4.25
C ILE A 19 21.72 7.47 -5.17
N VAL A 20 22.52 8.38 -4.60
CA VAL A 20 22.94 9.61 -5.28
C VAL A 20 23.82 9.32 -6.51
N ASP A 21 24.57 8.23 -6.49
CA ASP A 21 25.53 7.83 -7.51
C ASP A 21 25.11 6.58 -8.31
N ALA A 22 23.89 6.06 -8.11
CA ALA A 22 23.43 4.81 -8.73
C ALA A 22 22.05 4.94 -9.42
N PRO A 23 21.75 4.08 -10.43
CA PRO A 23 22.67 3.12 -11.04
C PRO A 23 23.73 3.80 -11.93
N ALA A 24 24.99 3.38 -11.80
CA ALA A 24 26.04 3.75 -12.75
C ALA A 24 25.90 2.96 -14.07
N PRO A 25 26.74 3.22 -15.09
CA PRO A 25 26.80 2.34 -16.27
C PRO A 25 27.00 0.87 -15.85
N ASP A 26 26.23 -0.03 -16.46
CA ASP A 26 26.26 -1.48 -16.21
C ASP A 26 25.80 -1.93 -14.81
N GLU A 27 25.10 -1.08 -14.04
CA GLU A 27 24.57 -1.43 -12.71
C GLU A 27 23.03 -1.51 -12.67
N LEU A 28 22.51 -2.28 -11.71
CA LEU A 28 21.09 -2.35 -11.37
C LEU A 28 20.88 -2.09 -9.88
N VAL A 29 19.94 -1.20 -9.55
CA VAL A 29 19.47 -1.01 -8.17
C VAL A 29 18.18 -1.79 -7.98
N ILE A 30 18.21 -2.78 -7.08
CA ILE A 30 17.04 -3.58 -6.69
C ILE A 30 16.69 -3.21 -5.24
N ALA A 31 15.48 -2.70 -5.02
CA ALA A 31 14.99 -2.35 -3.70
C ALA A 31 13.75 -3.16 -3.32
N LEU A 32 13.72 -3.64 -2.07
CA LEU A 32 12.58 -4.35 -1.48
C LEU A 32 12.03 -3.55 -0.31
N GLY A 33 10.75 -3.18 -0.38
CA GLY A 33 10.07 -2.43 0.68
C GLY A 33 9.15 -3.32 1.50
N ALA A 34 9.17 -3.15 2.82
CA ALA A 34 8.26 -3.79 3.76
C ALA A 34 7.85 -2.82 4.88
N SER A 35 6.71 -3.07 5.51
CA SER A 35 6.22 -2.33 6.68
C SER A 35 5.62 -3.29 7.69
N ILE A 36 5.75 -2.97 8.98
CA ILE A 36 5.12 -3.71 10.07
C ILE A 36 3.66 -3.30 10.32
N GLY A 37 3.17 -2.25 9.64
CA GLY A 37 1.82 -1.75 9.80
C GLY A 37 1.37 -0.79 8.70
N GLY A 38 0.14 -0.28 8.84
CA GLY A 38 -0.48 0.65 7.89
C GLY A 38 -0.12 2.12 8.13
N ARG A 39 -0.80 3.02 7.43
CA ARG A 39 -0.64 4.47 7.62
C ARG A 39 -0.99 4.87 9.06
N PRO A 40 -0.22 5.75 9.72
CA PRO A 40 -0.50 6.20 11.10
C PRO A 40 -1.91 6.80 11.30
N HIS A 41 -2.43 7.47 10.27
CA HIS A 41 -3.76 8.08 10.27
C HIS A 41 -4.64 7.53 9.14
N HIS A 42 -4.85 6.22 9.11
CA HIS A 42 -5.79 5.62 8.16
C HIS A 42 -7.23 6.02 8.48
N ARG A 43 -7.99 6.47 7.47
CA ARG A 43 -9.35 7.02 7.65
C ARG A 43 -10.25 6.92 6.41
N ILE A 44 -10.03 5.90 5.58
CA ILE A 44 -10.71 5.73 4.27
C ILE A 44 -11.47 4.40 4.16
N GLY A 45 -11.79 3.77 5.30
CA GLY A 45 -12.41 2.44 5.33
C GLY A 45 -11.55 1.33 4.73
N ASP A 46 -12.19 0.24 4.36
CA ASP A 46 -11.62 -0.92 3.66
C ASP A 46 -12.59 -1.42 2.59
N ARG A 47 -12.18 -2.40 1.77
CA ARG A 47 -13.04 -2.94 0.70
C ARG A 47 -14.32 -3.59 1.24
N TYR A 48 -14.29 -4.15 2.44
CA TYR A 48 -15.43 -4.89 3.01
C TYR A 48 -16.53 -3.93 3.46
N GLN A 49 -16.15 -2.78 4.01
CA GLN A 49 -17.08 -1.70 4.35
C GLN A 49 -17.79 -1.18 3.10
N ASP A 50 -17.05 -0.91 2.02
CA ASP A 50 -17.63 -0.49 0.74
C ASP A 50 -18.64 -1.51 0.20
N LEU A 51 -18.31 -2.80 0.23
CA LEU A 51 -19.21 -3.86 -0.25
C LEU A 51 -20.51 -3.90 0.57
N LYS A 52 -20.39 -3.78 1.90
CA LYS A 52 -21.55 -3.74 2.79
C LYS A 52 -22.42 -2.51 2.55
N GLU A 53 -21.82 -1.35 2.33
CA GLU A 53 -22.55 -0.11 2.02
C GLU A 53 -23.27 -0.22 0.67
N LEU A 54 -22.63 -0.81 -0.34
CA LEU A 54 -23.25 -1.06 -1.64
C LEU A 54 -24.44 -2.03 -1.54
N GLU A 55 -24.31 -3.14 -0.81
CA GLU A 55 -25.40 -4.07 -0.54
C GLU A 55 -26.58 -3.39 0.17
N SER A 56 -26.31 -2.46 1.09
CA SER A 56 -27.35 -1.74 1.83
C SER A 56 -28.09 -0.66 1.04
N ASN A 57 -27.52 -0.22 -0.09
CA ASN A 57 -28.09 0.82 -0.95
C ASN A 57 -28.96 0.25 -2.09
N GLU A 58 -29.12 -1.07 -2.18
CA GLU A 58 -30.16 -1.72 -3.00
C GLU A 58 -31.48 -1.75 -2.20
N ALA A 59 -32.21 -0.63 -2.18
CA ALA A 59 -33.59 -0.51 -1.70
C ALA A 59 -34.44 0.29 -2.70
#